data_AF-A0A9W8JQL7-F1
#
_entry.id   AF-A0A9W8JQL7-F1
#
_cell.length_a   1.000
_cell.length_b   1.000
_cell.length_c   1.000
_cell.angle_alpha   90.00
_cell.angle_beta   90.00
_cell.angle_gamma   90.00
#
_symmetry.space_group_name_H-M   'P 1'
#
loop_
_entity.id
_entity.type
_entity.pdbx_description
1 polymer ?
#
loop_
_entity_poly.entity_id
_entity_poly.type
_entity_poly.pdbx_seq_one_letter_code
_entity_poly.pdbx_strand_id
1 'polypeptide(L)'
;MDDSNNANDANDANDANDPIPLPTFNERPTGDQLKRSCRICHEPLSGPLLCFLGGTSLEPTNWGRWYQRCEPCKLNAWNNLPTPIWMIPEPVAVFFSVRQSQRDANVTEVDCVGGCLSGHRGKPYRANKNCTRPHQLCSMCCQKAGGCHEHKGKNSRKHQKSIPLTAASSSSSSAPATSSTSLAASFFCLAI
;
A
#
# COMPACT_ATOMS: atom_id res chain seq x y z
N MET A 1 -49.67 15.33 -17.57
CA MET A 1 -48.66 16.04 -16.76
C MET A 1 -48.40 15.13 -15.58
N ASP A 2 -47.49 14.18 -15.75
CA ASP A 2 -46.99 13.34 -14.65
C ASP A 2 -45.49 13.17 -14.90
N ASP A 3 -44.79 14.27 -14.66
CA ASP A 3 -43.35 14.28 -14.45
C ASP A 3 -43.12 13.88 -13.00
N SER A 4 -42.36 12.82 -12.75
CA SER A 4 -41.40 12.76 -11.64
C SER A 4 -40.57 11.48 -11.71
N ASN A 5 -39.46 11.62 -12.40
CA ASN A 5 -38.24 10.84 -12.22
C ASN A 5 -37.83 10.84 -10.74
N ASN A 6 -37.47 9.68 -10.19
CA ASN A 6 -36.63 9.62 -8.99
C ASN A 6 -35.56 8.54 -9.17
N ALA A 7 -34.56 8.85 -9.99
CA ALA A 7 -33.32 8.11 -10.07
C ALA A 7 -32.37 8.65 -8.97
N ASN A 8 -32.46 8.09 -7.77
CA ASN A 8 -31.46 8.26 -6.73
C ASN A 8 -30.54 7.03 -6.71
N ASP A 9 -29.84 6.78 -7.81
CA ASP A 9 -28.63 5.96 -7.81
C ASP A 9 -27.46 6.86 -7.38
N ALA A 10 -27.42 7.17 -6.09
CA ALA A 10 -26.30 7.85 -5.48
C ALA A 10 -25.11 6.89 -5.44
N ASN A 11 -24.22 7.07 -6.42
CA ASN A 11 -22.90 6.45 -6.56
C ASN A 11 -22.23 6.10 -5.21
N ASP A 12 -21.98 4.81 -5.00
CA ASP A 12 -21.04 4.24 -4.01
C ASP A 12 -19.56 4.58 -4.36
N ALA A 13 -19.25 5.85 -4.63
CA ALA A 13 -17.91 6.31 -4.98
C ALA A 13 -16.97 6.47 -3.77
N ASN A 14 -17.30 5.90 -2.61
CA ASN A 14 -16.56 6.10 -1.35
C ASN A 14 -15.50 5.03 -1.04
N ASP A 15 -15.31 4.03 -1.91
CA ASP A 15 -14.35 2.93 -1.66
C ASP A 15 -12.88 3.29 -1.99
N ALA A 16 -12.60 4.53 -2.40
CA ALA A 16 -11.26 5.01 -2.74
C ALA A 16 -10.37 5.33 -1.50
N ASN A 17 -10.75 4.89 -0.30
CA ASN A 17 -9.94 5.09 0.91
C ASN A 17 -9.38 3.80 1.49
N ASP A 18 -9.59 2.66 0.83
CA ASP A 18 -9.05 1.41 1.32
C ASP A 18 -7.53 1.48 1.42
N PRO A 19 -6.97 1.11 2.59
CA PRO A 19 -5.53 1.10 2.77
C PRO A 19 -4.91 0.15 1.75
N ILE A 20 -3.75 0.53 1.18
CA ILE A 20 -2.98 -0.39 0.34
C ILE A 20 -2.84 -1.71 1.10
N PRO A 21 -3.24 -2.85 0.49
CA PRO A 21 -3.11 -4.14 1.16
C PRO A 21 -1.66 -4.31 1.59
N LEU A 22 -1.41 -4.89 2.75
CA LEU A 22 -0.04 -5.25 3.11
C LEU A 22 0.40 -6.45 2.27
N PRO A 23 1.67 -6.53 1.86
CA PRO A 23 2.18 -7.69 1.15
C PRO A 23 2.05 -8.93 2.02
N THR A 24 1.42 -9.97 1.46
CA THR A 24 1.22 -11.29 2.11
C THR A 24 2.27 -12.32 1.72
N PHE A 25 3.20 -11.95 0.83
CA PHE A 25 4.33 -12.75 0.38
C PHE A 25 5.65 -12.09 0.76
N ASN A 26 6.77 -12.76 0.48
CA ASN A 26 8.11 -12.33 0.88
C ASN A 26 8.19 -12.13 2.39
N GLU A 27 8.16 -13.24 3.12
CA GLU A 27 8.37 -13.24 4.56
C GLU A 27 9.62 -12.45 4.94
N ARG A 28 9.54 -11.80 6.10
CA ARG A 28 10.66 -11.03 6.64
C ARG A 28 11.85 -11.97 6.81
N PRO A 29 12.97 -11.76 6.09
CA PRO A 29 14.12 -12.63 6.21
C PRO A 29 14.68 -12.58 7.63
N THR A 30 15.07 -13.75 8.13
CA THR A 30 15.61 -13.93 9.48
C THR A 30 17.00 -14.55 9.45
N GLY A 31 17.84 -14.19 10.42
CA GLY A 31 19.13 -14.84 10.67
C GLY A 31 19.98 -14.95 9.40
N ASP A 32 20.22 -16.18 8.96
CA ASP A 32 21.13 -16.52 7.86
C ASP A 32 20.64 -16.11 6.47
N GLN A 33 19.36 -15.79 6.31
CA GLN A 33 18.82 -15.26 5.05
C GLN A 33 19.20 -13.80 4.79
N LEU A 34 19.68 -13.09 5.83
CA LEU A 34 20.08 -11.70 5.72
C LEU A 34 21.42 -11.60 5.01
N LYS A 35 21.45 -10.75 3.98
CA LYS A 35 22.71 -10.34 3.37
C LYS A 35 23.53 -9.59 4.41
N ARG A 36 24.74 -10.08 4.66
CA ARG A 36 25.64 -9.50 5.68
C ARG A 36 26.48 -8.35 5.13
N SER A 37 26.67 -8.30 3.81
CA SER A 37 27.52 -7.29 3.16
C SER A 37 26.95 -6.80 1.84
N CYS A 38 27.37 -5.59 1.43
CA CYS A 38 27.03 -5.01 0.15
C CYS A 38 27.72 -5.77 -0.99
N ARG A 39 26.98 -6.09 -2.06
CA ARG A 39 27.55 -6.78 -3.23
C ARG A 39 28.55 -5.94 -4.05
N ILE A 40 28.64 -4.64 -3.78
CA ILE A 40 29.46 -3.69 -4.56
C ILE A 40 30.73 -3.31 -3.78
N CYS A 41 30.58 -2.76 -2.58
CA CYS A 41 31.72 -2.33 -1.77
C CYS A 41 32.15 -3.36 -0.70
N HIS A 42 31.44 -4.47 -0.56
CA HIS A 42 31.68 -5.52 0.45
C HIS A 42 31.60 -5.08 1.92
N GLU A 43 31.34 -3.80 2.19
CA GLU A 43 31.08 -3.29 3.53
C GLU A 43 29.85 -3.96 4.16
N PRO A 44 29.85 -4.17 5.49
CA PRO A 44 28.74 -4.78 6.18
C PRO A 44 27.49 -3.91 6.03
N LEU A 45 26.34 -4.57 5.82
CA LEU A 45 25.05 -3.89 5.76
C LEU A 45 24.61 -3.56 7.18
N SER A 46 24.91 -2.33 7.61
CA SER A 46 24.44 -1.77 8.87
C SER A 46 23.16 -0.97 8.63
N GLY A 47 22.09 -1.34 9.32
CA GLY A 47 20.82 -0.62 9.23
C GLY A 47 19.59 -1.49 9.41
N PRO A 48 18.42 -0.87 9.65
CA PRO A 48 17.17 -1.59 9.78
C PRO A 48 16.81 -2.30 8.48
N LEU A 49 16.25 -3.49 8.63
CA LEU A 49 15.59 -4.18 7.53
C LEU A 49 14.24 -3.52 7.24
N LEU A 50 14.05 -3.05 6.01
CA LEU A 50 12.87 -2.30 5.57
C LEU A 50 12.09 -3.10 4.52
N CYS A 51 10.77 -3.05 4.58
CA CYS A 51 9.89 -3.61 3.55
C CYS A 51 9.50 -2.50 2.56
N PHE A 52 9.64 -2.75 1.27
CA PHE A 52 9.28 -1.77 0.25
C PHE A 52 7.77 -1.83 -0.06
N LEU A 53 7.03 -0.82 0.40
CA LEU A 53 5.57 -0.73 0.22
C LEU A 53 5.13 0.24 -0.89
N GLY A 54 6.08 0.73 -1.69
CA GLY A 54 5.88 1.87 -2.57
C GLY A 54 6.56 3.11 -2.00
N GLY A 55 7.28 3.83 -2.87
CA GLY A 55 8.17 4.91 -2.48
C GLY A 55 8.68 5.64 -3.70
N THR A 56 9.93 6.09 -3.68
CA THR A 56 10.56 6.80 -4.82
C THR A 56 10.90 5.88 -5.99
N SER A 57 11.02 4.57 -5.76
CA SER A 57 11.16 3.60 -6.84
C SER A 57 9.81 3.37 -7.52
N LEU A 58 9.85 3.30 -8.86
CA LEU A 58 8.69 3.05 -9.72
C LEU A 58 8.58 1.60 -10.15
N GLU A 59 9.49 0.75 -9.72
CA GLU A 59 9.53 -0.63 -10.16
C GLU A 59 8.56 -1.47 -9.30
N PRO A 60 7.43 -1.94 -9.86
CA PRO A 60 6.37 -2.59 -9.09
C PRO A 60 6.81 -3.94 -8.53
N THR A 61 7.73 -4.63 -9.21
CA THR A 61 8.31 -5.91 -8.75
C THR A 61 9.09 -5.79 -7.44
N ASN A 62 9.39 -4.57 -6.98
CA ASN A 62 9.98 -4.36 -5.67
C ASN A 62 8.97 -4.37 -4.51
N TRP A 63 7.68 -4.30 -4.80
CA TRP A 63 6.64 -4.24 -3.79
C TRP A 63 6.64 -5.50 -2.92
N GLY A 64 6.65 -5.30 -1.60
CA GLY A 64 6.75 -6.36 -0.59
C GLY A 64 8.14 -6.93 -0.35
N ARG A 65 9.17 -6.51 -1.09
CA ARG A 65 10.54 -7.01 -0.88
C ARG A 65 11.20 -6.36 0.32
N TRP A 66 12.00 -7.14 1.05
CA TRP A 66 12.81 -6.62 2.15
C TRP A 66 14.21 -6.22 1.67
N TYR A 67 14.71 -5.10 2.18
CA TYR A 67 16.03 -4.61 1.86
C TYR A 67 16.71 -3.93 3.06
N GLN A 68 18.03 -3.85 2.98
CA GLN A 68 18.84 -2.94 3.80
C GLN A 68 19.53 -1.95 2.87
N ARG A 69 19.77 -0.73 3.33
CA ARG A 69 20.53 0.26 2.56
C ARG A 69 22.01 0.12 2.91
N CYS A 70 22.85 0.07 1.89
CA CYS A 70 24.29 0.19 2.07
C CYS A 70 24.65 1.66 2.25
N GLU A 71 25.32 2.00 3.34
CA GLU A 71 25.59 3.40 3.68
C GLU A 71 26.65 4.07 2.80
N PRO A 72 27.75 3.39 2.41
CA PRO A 72 28.70 3.90 1.42
C PRO A 72 28.10 4.04 0.02
N CYS A 73 27.48 2.99 -0.52
CA CYS A 73 26.99 2.99 -1.90
C CYS A 73 25.62 3.65 -2.08
N LYS A 74 24.87 3.86 -0.99
CA LYS A 74 23.45 4.28 -0.98
C LYS A 74 22.50 3.35 -1.74
N LEU A 75 22.96 2.15 -2.12
CA LEU A 75 22.21 1.12 -2.83
C LEU A 75 21.39 0.25 -1.89
N ASN A 76 20.26 -0.25 -2.39
CA ASN A 76 19.41 -1.20 -1.68
C ASN A 76 19.91 -2.64 -1.91
N ALA A 77 20.27 -3.31 -0.83
CA ALA A 77 20.57 -4.74 -0.82
C ALA A 77 19.28 -5.52 -0.54
N TRP A 78 18.66 -6.00 -1.62
CA TRP A 78 17.43 -6.78 -1.56
C TRP A 78 17.69 -8.19 -1.06
N ASN A 79 16.91 -8.65 -0.08
CA ASN A 79 17.05 -9.96 0.54
C ASN A 79 16.15 -11.02 -0.11
N ASN A 80 15.00 -10.63 -0.66
CA ASN A 80 14.09 -11.55 -1.37
C ASN A 80 14.22 -11.39 -2.90
N LEU A 81 13.73 -12.39 -3.62
CA LEU A 81 13.59 -12.32 -5.08
C LEU A 81 12.57 -11.22 -5.48
N PRO A 82 12.63 -10.72 -6.72
CA PRO A 82 11.60 -9.83 -7.24
C PRO A 82 10.20 -10.45 -7.15
N THR A 83 9.21 -9.65 -6.79
CA THR A 83 7.81 -10.06 -6.75
C THR A 83 7.30 -10.25 -8.19
N PRO A 84 6.74 -11.42 -8.54
CA PRO A 84 6.11 -11.62 -9.84
C PRO A 84 4.93 -10.67 -10.04
N ILE A 85 4.75 -10.17 -11.26
CA ILE A 85 3.73 -9.14 -11.57
C ILE A 85 2.32 -9.62 -11.19
N TRP A 86 1.98 -10.88 -11.47
CA TRP A 86 0.67 -11.46 -11.16
C TRP A 86 0.40 -11.67 -9.67
N MET A 87 1.41 -11.54 -8.80
CA MET A 87 1.23 -11.56 -7.33
C MET A 87 0.98 -10.16 -6.77
N ILE A 88 1.17 -9.10 -7.55
CA ILE A 88 0.96 -7.72 -7.12
C ILE A 88 -0.54 -7.42 -7.19
N PRO A 89 -1.20 -7.04 -6.08
CA PRO A 89 -2.61 -6.66 -6.09
C PRO A 89 -2.87 -5.51 -7.05
N GLU A 90 -4.01 -5.55 -7.73
CA GLU A 90 -4.40 -4.53 -8.72
C GLU A 90 -4.31 -3.09 -8.18
N PRO A 91 -4.78 -2.75 -6.96
CA PRO A 91 -4.65 -1.39 -6.44
C PRO A 91 -3.19 -0.91 -6.34
N VAL A 92 -2.26 -1.82 -6.06
CA VAL A 92 -0.83 -1.54 -6.02
C VAL A 92 -0.28 -1.33 -7.43
N ALA A 93 -0.67 -2.19 -8.38
CA ALA A 93 -0.25 -2.06 -9.78
C ALA A 93 -0.71 -0.72 -10.38
N VAL A 94 -1.97 -0.33 -10.15
CA VAL A 94 -2.52 0.97 -10.56
C VAL A 94 -1.73 2.12 -9.93
N PHE A 95 -1.41 2.03 -8.63
CA PHE A 95 -0.59 3.04 -7.95
C PHE A 95 0.76 3.27 -8.64
N PHE A 96 1.48 2.18 -8.98
CA PHE A 96 2.76 2.30 -9.69
C PHE A 96 2.58 2.86 -11.10
N SER A 97 1.54 2.42 -11.83
CA SER A 97 1.23 2.92 -13.17
C SER A 97 0.97 4.43 -13.16
N VAL A 98 0.15 4.93 -12.23
CA VAL A 98 -0.14 6.36 -12.09
C VAL A 98 1.13 7.15 -11.79
N ARG A 99 1.99 6.66 -10.89
CA ARG A 99 3.26 7.33 -10.59
C ARG A 99 4.22 7.35 -11.77
N GLN A 100 4.27 6.28 -12.55
CA GLN A 100 5.06 6.19 -13.76
C GLN A 100 4.58 7.22 -14.79
N SER A 101 3.27 7.25 -15.08
CA SER A 101 2.69 8.24 -15.98
C SER A 101 2.94 9.68 -15.51
N GLN A 102 2.86 9.97 -14.20
CA GLN A 102 3.17 11.30 -13.67
C GLN A 102 4.64 11.69 -13.89
N ARG A 103 5.58 10.75 -13.72
CA ARG A 103 7.00 11.00 -13.99
C ARG A 103 7.23 11.24 -15.48
N ASP A 104 6.65 10.39 -16.33
CA ASP A 104 6.84 10.45 -17.78
C ASP A 104 6.26 11.73 -18.37
N ALA A 105 5.12 12.19 -17.85
CA ALA A 105 4.53 13.48 -18.20
C ALA A 105 5.23 14.68 -17.54
N ASN A 106 6.30 14.47 -16.77
CA ASN A 106 7.02 15.48 -16.00
C ASN A 106 6.08 16.36 -15.13
N VAL A 107 5.05 15.72 -14.56
CA VAL A 107 4.06 16.38 -13.72
C VAL A 107 4.73 16.76 -12.41
N THR A 108 5.07 18.04 -12.28
CA THR A 108 5.71 18.56 -11.08
C THR A 108 4.73 18.81 -9.94
N GLU A 109 3.42 18.81 -10.20
CA GLU A 109 2.39 19.13 -9.23
C GLU A 109 1.16 18.26 -9.48
N VAL A 110 0.69 17.62 -8.41
CA VAL A 110 -0.54 16.81 -8.42
C VAL A 110 -1.47 17.43 -7.40
N ASP A 111 -2.75 17.56 -7.73
CA ASP A 111 -3.75 18.07 -6.80
C ASP A 111 -4.10 17.03 -5.74
N CYS A 112 -4.44 17.49 -4.54
CA CYS A 112 -4.85 16.65 -3.44
C CYS A 112 -6.23 16.05 -3.73
N VAL A 113 -6.29 14.72 -3.77
CA VAL A 113 -7.54 13.98 -3.99
C VAL A 113 -8.54 14.19 -2.84
N GLY A 114 -8.06 14.55 -1.64
CA GLY A 114 -8.91 14.80 -0.47
C GLY A 114 -9.77 16.07 -0.55
N GLY A 115 -9.88 16.71 -1.72
CA GLY A 115 -10.80 17.81 -1.99
C GLY A 115 -10.56 19.09 -1.18
N CYS A 116 -9.42 19.21 -0.50
CA CYS A 116 -9.14 20.38 0.31
C CYS A 116 -8.75 21.57 -0.57
N LEU A 117 -9.31 22.74 -0.26
CA LEU A 117 -9.07 23.97 -0.99
C LEU A 117 -8.12 24.90 -0.21
N SER A 118 -7.23 25.56 -0.94
CA SER A 118 -6.42 26.66 -0.41
C SER A 118 -7.32 27.85 -0.12
N GLY A 119 -7.35 28.26 1.15
CA GLY A 119 -8.30 29.23 1.70
C GLY A 119 -8.30 30.61 1.06
N HIS A 120 -7.31 30.94 0.22
CA HIS A 120 -7.18 32.26 -0.36
C HIS A 120 -7.76 32.40 -1.79
N ARG A 121 -8.01 31.29 -2.51
CA ARG A 121 -8.41 31.34 -3.94
C ARG A 121 -9.35 30.20 -4.39
N GLY A 122 -9.84 29.36 -3.48
CA GLY A 122 -10.69 28.21 -3.86
C GLY A 122 -9.99 27.19 -4.77
N LYS A 123 -8.65 27.24 -4.87
CA LYS A 123 -7.85 26.29 -5.66
C LYS A 123 -7.63 25.01 -4.85
N PRO A 124 -7.64 23.83 -5.46
CA PRO A 124 -7.27 22.60 -4.77
C PRO A 124 -5.86 22.71 -4.17
N TYR A 125 -5.69 22.14 -3.00
CA TYR A 125 -4.37 22.02 -2.38
C TYR A 125 -3.51 21.08 -3.18
N ARG A 126 -2.22 21.37 -3.26
CA ARG A 126 -1.27 20.44 -3.87
C ARG A 126 -1.06 19.23 -2.98
N ALA A 127 -1.07 18.05 -3.58
CA ALA A 127 -0.64 16.83 -2.92
C ALA A 127 0.84 16.91 -2.55
N ASN A 128 1.21 16.23 -1.47
CA ASN A 128 2.60 16.14 -1.07
C ASN A 128 3.26 15.02 -1.89
N LYS A 129 4.33 15.35 -2.63
CA LYS A 129 5.10 14.38 -3.44
C LYS A 129 5.64 13.20 -2.64
N ASN A 130 5.89 13.42 -1.35
CA ASN A 130 6.39 12.41 -0.43
C ASN A 130 5.26 11.59 0.21
N CYS A 131 3.99 11.86 -0.14
CA CYS A 131 2.90 11.02 0.32
C CYS A 131 3.08 9.62 -0.26
N THR A 132 3.15 8.62 0.61
CA THR A 132 3.26 7.21 0.22
C THR A 132 1.91 6.50 0.22
N ARG A 133 0.82 7.25 0.39
CA ARG A 133 -0.54 6.72 0.21
C ARG A 133 -0.83 6.50 -1.27
N PRO A 134 -1.77 5.59 -1.60
CA PRO A 134 -2.09 5.28 -2.98
C PRO A 134 -2.68 6.52 -3.69
N HIS A 135 -3.54 7.25 -2.99
CA HIS A 135 -4.01 8.56 -3.44
C HIS A 135 -3.05 9.67 -2.99
N GLN A 136 -2.72 10.56 -3.93
CA GLN A 136 -1.87 11.70 -3.66
C GLN A 136 -2.64 12.70 -2.80
N LEU A 137 -2.28 12.76 -1.52
CA LEU A 137 -2.89 13.65 -0.51
C LEU A 137 -1.89 14.74 -0.09
N CYS A 138 -2.40 15.93 0.24
CA CYS A 138 -1.60 16.92 0.94
C CYS A 138 -1.28 16.43 2.37
N SER A 139 -0.31 17.06 3.04
CA SER A 139 0.11 16.63 4.39
C SER A 139 -1.06 16.60 5.40
N MET A 140 -1.95 17.58 5.33
CA MET A 140 -3.13 17.65 6.21
C MET A 140 -4.15 16.54 5.94
N CYS A 141 -4.50 16.31 4.68
CA CYS A 141 -5.44 15.23 4.32
C CYS A 141 -4.84 13.86 4.61
N CYS A 142 -3.54 13.69 4.36
CA CYS A 142 -2.82 12.47 4.71
C CYS A 142 -2.90 12.19 6.22
N GLN A 143 -2.62 13.19 7.07
CA GLN A 143 -2.73 13.08 8.52
C GLN A 143 -4.14 12.75 9.00
N LYS A 144 -5.16 13.43 8.46
CA LYS A 144 -6.58 13.18 8.82
C LYS A 144 -7.01 11.76 8.52
N ALA A 145 -6.52 11.19 7.42
CA ALA A 145 -6.86 9.84 7.02
C ALA A 145 -5.97 8.76 7.70
N GLY A 146 -5.22 9.10 8.74
CA GLY A 146 -4.41 8.18 9.55
C GLY A 146 -2.89 8.34 9.40
N GLY A 147 -2.44 9.18 8.46
CA GLY A 147 -1.02 9.44 8.17
C GLY A 147 -0.35 8.35 7.34
N CYS A 148 0.65 8.74 6.55
CA CYS A 148 1.61 7.81 5.93
C CYS A 148 2.94 7.84 6.68
N HIS A 149 3.92 7.03 6.27
CA HIS A 149 5.25 7.03 6.88
C HIS A 149 5.87 8.44 6.99
N GLU A 150 5.75 9.23 5.92
CA GLU A 150 6.30 10.59 5.82
C GLU A 150 5.47 11.65 6.56
N HIS A 151 4.18 11.39 6.79
CA HIS A 151 3.25 12.37 7.37
C HIS A 151 2.62 11.92 8.67
N LYS A 152 3.13 10.86 9.30
CA LYS A 152 2.63 10.37 10.59
C LYS A 152 2.77 11.51 11.61
N GLY A 153 1.63 12.03 12.06
CA GLY A 153 1.61 13.16 12.98
C GLY A 153 2.45 12.85 14.22
N LYS A 154 3.33 13.77 14.62
CA LYS A 154 4.08 13.65 15.89
C LYS A 154 3.16 13.53 17.12
N ASN A 155 1.85 13.75 16.95
CA ASN A 155 0.83 13.73 17.99
C ASN A 155 0.01 12.42 18.08
N SER A 156 0.27 11.41 17.24
CA SER A 156 -0.51 10.16 17.25
C SER A 156 -0.28 9.25 18.48
N ARG A 157 0.50 9.67 19.48
CA ARG A 157 0.74 8.90 20.73
C ARG A 157 -0.27 9.14 21.85
N LYS A 158 -1.26 10.02 21.70
CA LYS A 158 -2.23 10.29 22.77
C LYS A 158 -3.65 10.42 22.21
N HIS A 159 -4.27 9.30 21.84
CA HIS A 159 -5.73 9.08 21.95
C HIS A 159 -6.10 7.67 21.46
N GLN A 160 -5.57 6.63 22.11
CA GLN A 160 -6.38 5.43 22.31
C GLN A 160 -6.99 5.56 23.70
N LYS A 161 -8.08 6.32 23.81
CA LYS A 161 -9.05 6.07 24.88
C LYS A 161 -9.76 4.80 24.43
N SER A 162 -9.36 3.68 25.00
CA SER A 162 -10.08 2.41 24.89
C SER A 162 -11.54 2.68 25.23
N ILE A 163 -12.41 2.52 24.23
CA ILE A 163 -13.84 2.41 24.47
C ILE A 163 -14.02 1.03 25.11
N PRO A 164 -14.60 0.92 26.32
CA PRO A 164 -14.93 -0.38 26.87
C PRO A 164 -16.02 -1.00 25.98
N LEU A 165 -15.70 -2.11 25.31
CA LEU A 165 -16.72 -2.95 24.68
C LEU A 165 -17.57 -3.55 25.82
N THR A 166 -18.75 -2.97 26.04
CA THR A 166 -19.83 -3.64 26.73
C THR A 166 -20.23 -4.87 25.94
N ALA A 167 -20.02 -6.03 26.55
CA ALA A 167 -20.43 -7.32 26.05
C ALA A 167 -21.95 -7.32 25.82
N ALA A 168 -22.35 -7.49 24.57
CA ALA A 168 -23.70 -7.92 24.22
C ALA A 168 -23.62 -9.39 23.80
N SER A 169 -24.12 -10.24 24.69
CA SER A 169 -24.36 -11.66 24.48
C SER A 169 -25.39 -11.86 23.36
N SER A 170 -25.11 -12.74 22.40
CA SER A 170 -26.12 -13.37 21.53
C SER A 170 -25.52 -14.65 20.95
N SER A 171 -25.71 -15.78 21.65
CA SER A 171 -26.57 -16.89 21.23
C SER A 171 -26.18 -17.58 19.92
N SER A 172 -25.53 -18.72 20.13
CA SER A 172 -25.34 -19.87 19.25
C SER A 172 -26.60 -20.28 18.47
N SER A 173 -26.44 -20.58 17.18
CA SER A 173 -27.31 -21.50 16.44
C SER A 173 -26.51 -22.19 15.33
N SER A 174 -26.93 -23.42 15.06
CA SER A 174 -26.09 -24.55 14.67
C SER A 174 -26.31 -24.97 13.22
N ALA A 175 -25.24 -25.51 12.60
CA ALA A 175 -25.20 -26.52 11.52
C ALA A 175 -25.62 -26.11 10.09
N PRO A 176 -25.34 -26.92 9.04
CA PRO A 176 -24.51 -28.12 8.95
C PRO A 176 -23.42 -28.08 7.85
N ALA A 177 -22.53 -29.06 7.92
CA ALA A 177 -21.49 -29.39 6.95
C ALA A 177 -22.07 -30.00 5.65
N THR A 178 -21.51 -29.63 4.51
CA THR A 178 -21.60 -30.40 3.25
C THR A 178 -20.30 -30.32 2.45
N SER A 179 -19.59 -31.44 2.48
CA SER A 179 -19.00 -32.17 1.34
C SER A 179 -17.96 -31.50 0.44
N SER A 180 -16.78 -32.11 0.53
CA SER A 180 -15.66 -32.12 -0.40
C SER A 180 -16.05 -32.44 -1.85
N THR A 181 -15.39 -31.77 -2.80
CA THR A 181 -15.03 -32.40 -4.08
C THR A 181 -13.64 -31.93 -4.49
N SER A 182 -12.70 -32.88 -4.47
CA SER A 182 -11.33 -32.76 -4.95
C SER A 182 -11.34 -32.95 -6.48
N LEU A 183 -10.73 -32.02 -7.21
CA LEU A 183 -10.36 -32.22 -8.60
C LEU A 183 -8.86 -31.94 -8.72
N ALA A 184 -8.10 -33.03 -8.68
CA ALA A 184 -6.70 -33.07 -9.03
C ALA A 184 -6.57 -32.85 -10.55
N ALA A 185 -5.84 -31.81 -10.95
CA ALA A 185 -5.37 -31.64 -12.32
C ALA A 185 -3.84 -31.79 -12.31
N SER A 186 -3.40 -32.99 -12.67
CA SER A 186 -2.00 -33.27 -13.02
C SER A 186 -1.71 -32.68 -14.39
N PHE A 187 -0.76 -31.76 -14.49
CA PHE A 187 -0.15 -31.41 -15.79
C PHE A 187 1.29 -31.88 -15.82
N PHE A 188 1.54 -32.75 -16.80
CA PHE A 188 2.81 -33.34 -17.15
C PHE A 188 3.82 -32.27 -17.60
N CYS A 189 5.05 -32.39 -17.09
CA CYS A 189 6.22 -31.86 -17.75
C CYS A 189 6.46 -32.63 -19.06
N LEU A 190 6.66 -31.92 -20.17
CA LEU A 190 7.44 -32.44 -21.29
C LEU A 190 8.60 -31.47 -21.53
N ALA A 191 9.81 -32.00 -21.36
CA ALA A 191 11.05 -31.39 -21.79
C ALA A 191 11.28 -31.72 -23.27
N ILE A 192 11.68 -30.71 -24.04
CA ILE A 192 12.56 -30.84 -25.22
C ILE A 192 13.60 -29.74 -25.08
#